data_AF-A0AA39CPP9-F1
#
_entry.id   AF-A0AA39CPP9-F1
#
_cell.length_a   1.000
_cell.length_b   1.000
_cell.length_c   1.000
_cell.angle_alpha   90.00
_cell.angle_beta   90.00
_cell.angle_gamma   90.00
#
_symmetry.space_group_name_H-M   'P 1'
#
loop_
_entity.id
_entity.type
_entity.pdbx_description
1 polymer ?
#
loop_
_entity_poly.entity_id
_entity_poly.type
_entity_poly.pdbx_seq_one_letter_code
_entity_poly.pdbx_strand_id
1 'polypeptide(L)'
;MSSLAHPKRSPLRLNRFVFFSSSVSIGILGALTVFFPEASEHWLQWAQAEVSAAFGWWYMLLIVACLGFVLWLAFSPYGRIRLGHNEESPAFGYVAWVSMLFSAGIGIALLYYGAYEPLDHFLNPPGQPGGTVAAGREAMVLTFLHWGLHGWALYALVGVALGYFAYRRNLPLALRSALYPIFGERIHGRIGDMVDGFGILATLISMVTNLGIGALVVQSGLVYLFHIPDTPQVLVAIVLVMMAVATIGVVAGVEKGIAWLSNLNVRLLCLLLLFVLVTGPTLHLFDGLVQNTGDYLGAFVRKSFDMYLNDPKGREWMGSWTLFYWAWWIAWAPFVGLFVARISRGRTIREVIMGVLLIPLGFTLAWLSIFGNTAIDLVLNHGQAVLGEVAQHDAAMTLFKLLEYLPAAPYIAGAAVVIGFVLFLTPVDSGTLMIANLCTRRVDDGVEDGHDAPIWLRVFWAAGITVASVGLLLAGNFSAMQTAVVLCGLPFSFILAFYMWGLLKALRTDPDAPRR
;
A
#
# COMPACT_ATOMS: atom_id res chain seq x y z
N MET A 1 3.83 -36.05 -37.01
CA MET A 1 5.20 -35.63 -36.65
C MET A 1 5.46 -34.24 -37.22
N SER A 2 5.23 -33.19 -36.44
CA SER A 2 5.94 -31.92 -36.58
C SER A 2 6.14 -31.38 -35.16
N SER A 3 7.31 -31.67 -34.61
CA SER A 3 7.80 -31.04 -33.39
C SER A 3 7.92 -29.54 -33.69
N LEU A 4 6.94 -28.75 -33.23
CA LEU A 4 7.12 -27.30 -33.11
C LEU A 4 8.13 -27.11 -31.97
N ALA A 5 9.40 -27.01 -32.34
CA ALA A 5 10.45 -26.59 -31.43
C ALA A 5 10.03 -25.24 -30.82
N HIS A 6 9.80 -25.22 -29.51
CA HIS A 6 9.72 -23.95 -28.79
C HIS A 6 11.03 -23.19 -29.06
N PRO A 7 10.99 -21.95 -29.58
CA PRO A 7 12.20 -21.18 -29.81
C PRO A 7 12.99 -21.06 -28.51
N LYS A 8 14.30 -21.35 -28.55
CA LYS A 8 15.22 -21.16 -27.43
C LYS A 8 15.17 -19.68 -27.02
N ARG A 9 14.52 -19.39 -25.89
CA ARG A 9 14.31 -18.04 -25.36
C ARG A 9 15.63 -17.43 -24.87
N SER A 10 15.83 -16.13 -25.09
CA SER A 10 17.04 -15.42 -24.64
C SER A 10 17.21 -15.41 -23.10
N PRO A 11 18.46 -15.40 -22.61
CA PRO A 11 18.76 -15.41 -21.18
C PRO A 11 18.34 -14.10 -20.50
N LEU A 12 17.85 -14.20 -19.26
CA LEU A 12 17.65 -13.07 -18.37
C LEU A 12 19.01 -12.41 -18.05
N ARG A 13 19.08 -11.08 -18.20
CA ARG A 13 20.25 -10.27 -17.88
C ARG A 13 19.92 -9.28 -16.78
N LEU A 14 20.86 -9.08 -15.86
CA LEU A 14 20.75 -8.05 -14.84
C LEU A 14 20.86 -6.67 -15.48
N ASN A 15 19.87 -5.81 -15.22
CA ASN A 15 19.98 -4.39 -15.50
C ASN A 15 20.94 -3.76 -14.48
N ARG A 16 22.21 -3.66 -14.86
CA ARG A 16 23.29 -3.19 -13.99
C ARG A 16 23.01 -1.81 -13.42
N PHE A 17 22.53 -0.86 -14.24
CA PHE A 17 22.28 0.49 -13.76
C PHE A 17 21.22 0.49 -12.66
N VAL A 18 20.08 -0.15 -12.92
CA VAL A 18 18.95 -0.22 -11.97
C VAL A 18 19.37 -0.94 -10.69
N PHE A 19 20.03 -2.10 -10.82
CA PHE A 19 20.50 -2.87 -9.69
C PHE A 19 21.48 -2.08 -8.82
N PHE A 20 22.56 -1.54 -9.39
CA PHE A 20 23.59 -0.84 -8.61
C PHE A 20 23.09 0.48 -8.03
N SER A 21 22.35 1.30 -8.81
CA SER A 21 21.82 2.58 -8.30
C SER A 21 20.86 2.37 -7.13
N SER A 22 19.94 1.40 -7.24
CA SER A 22 19.00 1.07 -6.17
C SER A 22 19.72 0.48 -4.96
N SER A 23 20.63 -0.47 -5.18
CA SER A 23 21.39 -1.14 -4.11
C SER A 23 22.28 -0.17 -3.33
N VAL A 24 22.95 0.75 -4.03
CA VAL A 24 23.79 1.77 -3.39
C VAL A 24 22.94 2.75 -2.60
N SER A 25 21.81 3.21 -3.15
CA SER A 25 20.91 4.15 -2.45
C SER A 25 20.36 3.55 -1.16
N ILE A 26 19.91 2.29 -1.23
CA ILE A 26 19.37 1.57 -0.07
C ILE A 26 20.47 1.22 0.92
N GLY A 27 21.65 0.82 0.43
CA GLY A 27 22.82 0.56 1.27
C GLY A 27 23.29 1.80 2.02
N ILE A 28 23.28 2.97 1.38
CA ILE A 28 23.59 4.25 2.03
C ILE A 28 22.53 4.58 3.07
N LEU A 29 21.24 4.49 2.74
CA LEU A 29 20.17 4.75 3.71
C LEU A 29 20.28 3.82 4.93
N GLY A 30 20.46 2.51 4.69
CA GLY A 30 20.64 1.51 5.73
C GLY A 30 21.89 1.79 6.58
N ALA A 31 23.02 2.11 5.96
CA ALA A 31 24.24 2.42 6.69
C ALA A 31 24.10 3.68 7.56
N LEU A 32 23.53 4.77 7.01
CA LEU A 32 23.32 6.01 7.76
C LEU A 32 22.39 5.76 8.96
N THR A 33 21.27 5.08 8.75
CA THR A 33 20.28 4.84 9.80
C THR A 33 20.75 3.84 10.87
N VAL A 34 21.58 2.86 10.51
CA VAL A 34 22.17 1.90 11.47
C VAL A 34 23.33 2.51 12.25
N PHE A 35 24.25 3.20 11.58
CA PHE A 35 25.48 3.71 12.23
C PHE A 35 25.34 5.10 12.83
N PHE A 36 24.37 5.90 12.35
CA PHE A 36 24.11 7.27 12.81
C PHE A 36 22.61 7.51 13.03
N PRO A 37 21.97 6.77 13.96
CA PRO A 37 20.51 6.80 14.14
C PRO A 37 19.97 8.20 14.47
N GLU A 38 20.51 8.86 15.51
CA GLU A 38 20.06 10.19 15.96
C GLU A 38 20.21 11.26 14.87
N ALA A 39 21.35 11.25 14.16
CA ALA A 39 21.58 12.18 13.05
C ALA A 39 20.65 11.91 11.87
N SER A 40 20.40 10.63 11.57
CA SER A 40 19.48 10.22 10.51
C SER A 40 18.05 10.65 10.80
N GLU A 41 17.60 10.52 12.06
CA GLU A 41 16.29 11.01 12.49
C GLU A 41 16.12 12.50 12.20
N HIS A 42 17.08 13.32 12.64
CA HIS A 42 17.05 14.76 12.43
C HIS A 42 17.07 15.14 10.94
N TRP A 43 17.91 14.49 10.13
CA TRP A 43 17.97 14.75 8.69
C TRP A 43 16.68 14.36 7.97
N LEU A 44 16.10 13.22 8.35
CA LEU A 44 14.83 12.74 7.81
C LEU A 44 13.72 13.74 8.14
N GLN A 45 13.53 14.08 9.42
CA GLN A 45 12.48 15.00 9.86
C GLN A 45 12.60 16.38 9.19
N TRP A 46 13.82 16.93 9.10
CA TRP A 46 14.06 18.18 8.39
C TRP A 46 13.66 18.07 6.91
N ALA A 47 14.12 17.03 6.21
CA ALA A 47 13.78 16.84 4.80
C ALA A 47 12.27 16.65 4.59
N GLN A 48 11.59 15.95 5.51
CA GLN A 48 10.14 15.78 5.48
C GLN A 48 9.41 17.11 5.57
N ALA A 49 9.82 17.96 6.51
CA ALA A 49 9.20 19.26 6.74
C ALA A 49 9.33 20.15 5.50
N GLU A 50 10.53 20.20 4.90
CA GLU A 50 10.79 20.95 3.67
C GLU A 50 9.96 20.41 2.48
N VAL A 51 9.93 19.09 2.29
CA VAL A 51 9.12 18.48 1.23
C VAL A 51 7.62 18.72 1.44
N SER A 52 7.15 18.63 2.67
CA SER A 52 5.73 18.86 3.01
C SER A 52 5.34 20.32 2.79
N ALA A 53 6.22 21.26 3.16
CA ALA A 53 6.01 22.68 2.94
C ALA A 53 6.02 23.04 1.44
N ALA A 54 6.96 22.50 0.66
CA ALA A 54 7.12 22.83 -0.76
C ALA A 54 6.15 22.07 -1.69
N PHE A 55 5.85 20.81 -1.39
CA PHE A 55 5.12 19.88 -2.27
C PHE A 55 3.82 19.34 -1.66
N GLY A 56 3.38 19.78 -0.47
CA GLY A 56 2.11 19.34 0.10
C GLY A 56 0.91 19.59 -0.84
N TRP A 57 0.87 20.76 -1.48
CA TRP A 57 -0.17 21.09 -2.47
C TRP A 57 -0.10 20.16 -3.70
N TRP A 58 1.10 19.74 -4.11
CA TRP A 58 1.32 18.86 -5.25
C TRP A 58 0.77 17.46 -4.95
N TYR A 59 1.05 16.92 -3.76
CA TYR A 59 0.48 15.64 -3.32
C TYR A 59 -1.04 15.69 -3.32
N MET A 60 -1.64 16.69 -2.68
CA MET A 60 -3.09 16.83 -2.60
C MET A 60 -3.73 16.91 -3.99
N LEU A 61 -3.20 17.78 -4.87
CA LEU A 61 -3.72 17.95 -6.22
C LEU A 61 -3.53 16.71 -7.09
N LEU A 62 -2.38 16.03 -7.00
CA LEU A 62 -2.07 14.86 -7.79
C LEU A 62 -3.04 13.71 -7.50
N ILE A 63 -3.31 13.43 -6.22
CA ILE A 63 -4.22 12.35 -5.83
C ILE A 63 -5.61 12.58 -6.41
N VAL A 64 -6.12 13.82 -6.29
CA VAL A 64 -7.43 14.17 -6.86
C VAL A 64 -7.42 14.13 -8.39
N ALA A 65 -6.33 14.58 -9.02
CA ALA A 65 -6.18 14.51 -10.47
C ALA A 65 -6.16 13.06 -10.98
N CYS A 66 -5.43 12.16 -10.29
CA CYS A 66 -5.41 10.73 -10.58
C CYS A 66 -6.81 10.12 -10.46
N LEU A 67 -7.52 10.40 -9.37
CA LEU A 67 -8.90 9.94 -9.18
C LEU A 67 -9.83 10.45 -10.29
N GLY A 68 -9.83 11.75 -10.56
CA GLY A 68 -10.65 12.35 -11.61
C GLY A 68 -10.34 11.75 -12.98
N PHE A 69 -9.06 11.50 -13.27
CA PHE A 69 -8.63 10.90 -14.52
C PHE A 69 -9.09 9.45 -14.68
N VAL A 70 -8.95 8.59 -13.65
CA VAL A 70 -9.40 7.19 -13.75
C VAL A 70 -10.93 7.09 -13.80
N LEU A 71 -11.65 7.92 -13.04
CA LEU A 71 -13.11 7.97 -13.14
C LEU A 71 -13.54 8.43 -14.53
N TRP A 72 -12.92 9.47 -15.07
CA TRP A 72 -13.16 9.91 -16.44
C TRP A 72 -12.89 8.78 -17.45
N LEU A 73 -11.78 8.04 -17.32
CA LEU A 73 -11.50 6.88 -18.18
C LEU A 73 -12.59 5.81 -18.08
N ALA A 74 -12.99 5.45 -16.87
CA ALA A 74 -14.02 4.44 -16.62
C ALA A 74 -15.36 4.81 -17.26
N PHE A 75 -15.80 6.06 -17.13
CA PHE A 75 -17.08 6.52 -17.67
C PHE A 75 -17.03 6.94 -19.15
N SER A 76 -15.86 7.25 -19.68
CA SER A 76 -15.67 7.59 -21.09
C SER A 76 -15.80 6.36 -22.02
N PRO A 77 -15.85 6.57 -23.35
CA PRO A 77 -15.75 5.46 -24.31
C PRO A 77 -14.43 4.69 -24.22
N TYR A 78 -13.33 5.31 -23.76
CA TYR A 78 -12.05 4.63 -23.55
C TYR A 78 -12.16 3.47 -22.57
N GLY A 79 -13.10 3.53 -21.63
CA GLY A 79 -13.38 2.45 -20.68
C GLY A 79 -13.76 1.11 -21.32
N ARG A 80 -14.17 1.11 -22.60
CA ARG A 80 -14.52 -0.12 -23.35
C ARG A 80 -13.30 -0.84 -23.93
N ILE A 81 -12.14 -0.19 -23.99
CA ILE A 81 -10.92 -0.77 -24.53
C ILE A 81 -10.46 -1.91 -23.62
N ARG A 82 -10.08 -3.04 -24.21
CA ARG A 82 -9.56 -4.21 -23.50
C ARG A 82 -8.06 -4.07 -23.24
N LEU A 83 -7.62 -4.51 -22.06
CA LEU A 83 -6.21 -4.70 -21.71
C LEU A 83 -5.69 -5.99 -22.35
N GLY A 84 -5.59 -5.98 -23.67
CA GLY A 84 -5.30 -7.13 -24.50
C GLY A 84 -5.79 -6.94 -25.92
N HIS A 85 -5.79 -8.02 -26.69
CA HIS A 85 -6.40 -8.03 -28.02
C HIS A 85 -7.94 -8.04 -27.93
N ASN A 86 -8.63 -7.61 -29.01
CA ASN A 86 -10.09 -7.44 -28.99
C ASN A 86 -10.88 -8.71 -28.69
N GLU A 87 -10.37 -9.85 -29.14
CA GLU A 87 -10.97 -11.18 -28.96
C GLU A 87 -10.40 -11.90 -27.71
N GLU A 88 -9.51 -11.27 -26.96
CA GLU A 88 -8.84 -11.91 -25.83
C GLU A 88 -9.78 -12.02 -24.63
N SER A 89 -9.99 -13.25 -24.16
CA SER A 89 -10.77 -13.53 -22.96
C SER A 89 -9.98 -13.21 -21.69
N PRO A 90 -10.65 -12.86 -20.56
CA PRO A 90 -9.97 -12.61 -19.30
C PRO A 90 -9.13 -13.82 -18.87
N ALA A 91 -7.87 -13.58 -18.50
CA ALA A 91 -6.95 -14.64 -18.07
C ALA A 91 -7.43 -15.36 -16.79
N PHE A 92 -8.20 -14.66 -15.94
CA PHE A 92 -8.79 -15.20 -14.73
C PHE A 92 -10.31 -14.97 -14.73
N GLY A 93 -11.04 -16.00 -14.32
CA GLY A 93 -12.49 -15.94 -14.15
C GLY A 93 -12.93 -14.83 -13.18
N TYR A 94 -14.18 -14.38 -13.29
CA TYR A 94 -14.66 -13.21 -12.55
C TYR A 94 -14.44 -13.31 -11.04
N VAL A 95 -14.89 -14.42 -10.43
CA VAL A 95 -14.78 -14.65 -8.98
C VAL A 95 -13.33 -14.69 -8.52
N ALA A 96 -12.45 -15.40 -9.24
CA ALA A 96 -11.03 -15.49 -8.88
C ALA A 96 -10.35 -14.12 -8.89
N TRP A 97 -10.65 -13.29 -9.90
CA TRP A 97 -10.12 -11.93 -9.99
C TRP A 97 -10.62 -11.01 -8.86
N VAL A 98 -11.92 -11.06 -8.54
CA VAL A 98 -12.47 -10.31 -7.40
C VAL A 98 -11.79 -10.72 -6.10
N SER A 99 -11.62 -12.02 -5.86
CA SER A 99 -10.94 -12.53 -4.66
C SER A 99 -9.48 -12.09 -4.59
N MET A 100 -8.77 -12.06 -5.71
CA MET A 100 -7.38 -11.57 -5.77
C MET A 100 -7.28 -10.07 -5.51
N LEU A 101 -8.19 -9.25 -6.06
CA LEU A 101 -8.26 -7.81 -5.77
C LEU A 101 -8.57 -7.54 -4.30
N PHE A 102 -9.53 -8.28 -3.75
CA PHE A 102 -9.88 -8.22 -2.35
C PHE A 102 -8.68 -8.56 -1.45
N SER A 103 -8.01 -9.69 -1.72
CA SER A 103 -6.82 -10.11 -0.96
C SER A 103 -5.66 -9.12 -1.08
N ALA A 104 -5.49 -8.46 -2.23
CA ALA A 104 -4.46 -7.45 -2.42
C ALA A 104 -4.71 -6.18 -1.61
N GLY A 105 -5.97 -5.91 -1.26
CA GLY A 105 -6.32 -4.75 -0.45
C GLY A 105 -6.37 -4.96 1.05
N ILE A 106 -6.20 -6.20 1.49
CA ILE A 106 -6.11 -6.53 2.91
C ILE A 106 -4.64 -6.58 3.33
N GLY A 107 -4.24 -5.60 4.13
CA GLY A 107 -2.87 -5.46 4.64
C GLY A 107 -2.81 -5.42 6.16
N ILE A 108 -1.59 -5.59 6.68
CA ILE A 108 -1.28 -5.50 8.11
C ILE A 108 -1.66 -4.16 8.73
N ALA A 109 -1.64 -3.11 7.91
CA ALA A 109 -2.01 -1.78 8.30
C ALA A 109 -3.47 -1.65 8.76
N LEU A 110 -4.39 -2.51 8.30
CA LEU A 110 -5.77 -2.50 8.81
C LEU A 110 -5.84 -2.95 10.27
N LEU A 111 -4.98 -3.87 10.71
CA LEU A 111 -4.90 -4.24 12.13
C LEU A 111 -4.36 -3.08 12.97
N TYR A 112 -3.33 -2.40 12.48
CA TYR A 112 -2.69 -1.28 13.17
C TYR A 112 -3.60 -0.06 13.26
N TYR A 113 -4.06 0.47 12.12
CA TYR A 113 -4.84 1.70 12.04
C TYR A 113 -6.33 1.50 12.33
N GLY A 114 -6.83 0.26 12.36
CA GLY A 114 -8.25 -0.06 12.48
C GLY A 114 -8.95 0.63 13.65
N ALA A 115 -8.34 0.55 14.84
CA ALA A 115 -8.83 1.21 16.04
C ALA A 115 -8.05 2.51 16.36
N TYR A 116 -6.74 2.50 16.10
CA TYR A 116 -5.84 3.61 16.43
C TYR A 116 -6.19 4.90 15.70
N GLU A 117 -6.31 4.88 14.37
CA GLU A 117 -6.49 6.11 13.61
C GLU A 117 -7.81 6.84 13.93
N PRO A 118 -8.97 6.16 14.00
CA PRO A 118 -10.21 6.79 14.43
C PRO A 118 -10.10 7.42 15.83
N LEU A 119 -9.41 6.76 16.77
CA LEU A 119 -9.21 7.30 18.11
C LEU A 119 -8.27 8.50 18.13
N ASP A 120 -7.18 8.47 17.37
CA ASP A 120 -6.28 9.62 17.28
C ASP A 120 -7.00 10.82 16.67
N HIS A 121 -7.73 10.65 15.56
CA HIS A 121 -8.49 11.75 14.98
C HIS A 121 -9.64 12.23 15.87
N PHE A 122 -10.19 11.36 16.73
CA PHE A 122 -11.21 11.74 17.71
C PHE A 122 -10.63 12.60 18.84
N LEU A 123 -9.42 12.30 19.29
CA LEU A 123 -8.75 12.99 20.40
C LEU A 123 -7.97 14.24 19.93
N ASN A 124 -7.41 14.20 18.72
CA ASN A 124 -6.62 15.27 18.12
C ASN A 124 -7.14 15.69 16.73
N PRO A 125 -8.43 16.02 16.56
CA PRO A 125 -8.94 16.45 15.27
C PRO A 125 -8.31 17.79 14.86
N PRO A 126 -7.95 17.97 13.59
CA PRO A 126 -7.47 19.26 13.10
C PRO A 126 -8.62 20.27 13.08
N GLY A 127 -8.38 21.50 13.55
CA GLY A 127 -9.34 22.61 13.47
C GLY A 127 -10.48 22.61 14.50
N GLN A 128 -10.55 21.66 15.44
CA GLN A 128 -11.56 21.65 16.50
C GLN A 128 -11.10 20.94 17.80
N PRO A 129 -11.83 21.08 18.92
CA PRO A 129 -11.53 20.32 20.14
C PRO A 129 -11.85 18.82 19.99
N GLY A 130 -10.92 17.97 20.44
CA GLY A 130 -11.12 16.52 20.52
C GLY A 130 -12.04 16.08 21.66
N GLY A 131 -12.38 14.79 21.66
CA GLY A 131 -13.22 14.20 22.70
C GLY A 131 -14.71 14.55 22.61
N THR A 132 -15.15 15.19 21.53
CA THR A 132 -16.54 15.64 21.33
C THR A 132 -17.30 14.77 20.33
N VAL A 133 -18.64 14.80 20.37
CA VAL A 133 -19.47 14.10 19.37
C VAL A 133 -19.15 14.56 17.94
N ALA A 134 -18.84 15.84 17.75
CA ALA A 134 -18.42 16.39 16.46
C ALA A 134 -17.05 15.83 16.03
N ALA A 135 -16.10 15.70 16.96
CA ALA A 135 -14.81 15.06 16.73
C ALA A 135 -14.97 13.58 16.33
N GLY A 136 -15.88 12.84 16.95
CA GLY A 136 -16.12 11.43 16.62
C GLY A 136 -16.60 11.25 15.17
N ARG A 137 -17.48 12.15 14.70
CA ARG A 137 -17.95 12.14 13.30
C ARG A 137 -16.84 12.53 12.33
N GLU A 138 -16.09 13.59 12.61
CA GLU A 138 -14.99 14.02 11.73
C GLU A 138 -13.87 12.98 11.68
N ALA A 139 -13.57 12.30 12.79
CA ALA A 139 -12.56 11.26 12.86
C ALA A 139 -12.78 10.18 11.79
N MET A 140 -14.02 9.69 11.67
CA MET A 140 -14.37 8.69 10.67
C MET A 140 -14.29 9.23 9.23
N VAL A 141 -14.61 10.49 9.00
CA VAL A 141 -14.42 11.14 7.69
C VAL A 141 -12.94 11.20 7.31
N LEU A 142 -12.06 11.57 8.25
CA LEU A 142 -10.62 11.65 8.02
C LEU A 142 -10.03 10.25 7.77
N THR A 143 -10.41 9.26 8.57
CA THR A 143 -10.03 7.86 8.34
C THR A 143 -10.50 7.37 6.97
N PHE A 144 -11.74 7.63 6.58
CA PHE A 144 -12.27 7.23 5.27
C PHE A 144 -11.61 7.98 4.11
N LEU A 145 -11.16 9.23 4.32
CA LEU A 145 -10.37 9.95 3.34
C LEU A 145 -9.06 9.22 3.03
N HIS A 146 -8.32 8.81 4.06
CA HIS A 146 -7.01 8.18 3.89
C HIS A 146 -7.07 6.77 3.30
N TRP A 147 -8.15 6.03 3.58
CA TRP A 147 -8.31 4.64 3.15
C TRP A 147 -9.33 4.44 2.02
N GLY A 148 -9.93 5.54 1.56
CA GLY A 148 -11.00 5.55 0.58
C GLY A 148 -10.54 5.59 -0.87
N LEU A 149 -11.38 6.12 -1.74
CA LEU A 149 -11.22 6.08 -3.20
C LEU A 149 -9.90 6.67 -3.71
N HIS A 150 -9.37 7.67 -3.01
CA HIS A 150 -8.15 8.39 -3.36
C HIS A 150 -6.94 7.47 -3.54
N GLY A 151 -6.69 6.58 -2.57
CA GLY A 151 -5.56 5.64 -2.62
C GLY A 151 -5.73 4.60 -3.73
N TRP A 152 -6.91 3.97 -3.81
CA TRP A 152 -7.24 2.96 -4.81
C TRP A 152 -7.13 3.48 -6.25
N ALA A 153 -7.40 4.77 -6.47
CA ALA A 153 -7.27 5.39 -7.78
C ALA A 153 -5.84 5.34 -8.33
N LEU A 154 -4.83 5.44 -7.48
CA LEU A 154 -3.44 5.33 -7.92
C LEU A 154 -3.13 3.92 -8.43
N TYR A 155 -3.62 2.90 -7.72
CA TYR A 155 -3.44 1.51 -8.08
C TYR A 155 -4.18 1.17 -9.37
N ALA A 156 -5.40 1.72 -9.54
CA ALA A 156 -6.15 1.62 -10.78
C ALA A 156 -5.41 2.29 -11.95
N LEU A 157 -4.87 3.50 -11.75
CA LEU A 157 -4.10 4.23 -12.77
C LEU A 157 -2.88 3.41 -13.22
N VAL A 158 -2.04 2.98 -12.28
CA VAL A 158 -0.83 2.22 -12.61
C VAL A 158 -1.20 0.88 -13.24
N GLY A 159 -2.17 0.15 -12.67
CA GLY A 159 -2.61 -1.14 -13.20
C GLY A 159 -3.14 -1.06 -14.63
N VAL A 160 -3.97 -0.05 -14.93
CA VAL A 160 -4.46 0.21 -16.29
C VAL A 160 -3.33 0.64 -17.21
N ALA A 161 -2.45 1.55 -16.78
CA ALA A 161 -1.35 2.00 -17.61
C ALA A 161 -0.44 0.83 -17.99
N LEU A 162 0.07 0.09 -17.01
CA LEU A 162 0.96 -1.05 -17.25
C LEU A 162 0.27 -2.16 -18.06
N GLY A 163 -0.98 -2.50 -17.72
CA GLY A 163 -1.74 -3.51 -18.44
C GLY A 163 -2.03 -3.11 -19.89
N TYR A 164 -2.31 -1.83 -20.14
CA TYR A 164 -2.52 -1.32 -21.49
C TYR A 164 -1.22 -1.44 -22.30
N PHE A 165 -0.10 -0.91 -21.81
CA PHE A 165 1.14 -0.96 -22.58
C PHE A 165 1.66 -2.39 -22.75
N ALA A 166 1.51 -3.24 -21.75
CA ALA A 166 1.95 -4.63 -21.82
C ALA A 166 1.10 -5.46 -22.79
N TYR A 167 -0.22 -5.45 -22.64
CA TYR A 167 -1.10 -6.39 -23.34
C TYR A 167 -1.75 -5.82 -24.60
N ARG A 168 -1.98 -4.49 -24.64
CA ARG A 168 -2.55 -3.83 -25.82
C ARG A 168 -1.48 -3.37 -26.81
N ARG A 169 -0.33 -2.92 -26.29
CA ARG A 169 0.79 -2.38 -27.10
C ARG A 169 1.99 -3.32 -27.20
N ASN A 170 1.92 -4.52 -26.63
CA ASN A 170 2.96 -5.54 -26.69
C ASN A 170 4.33 -5.08 -26.17
N LEU A 171 4.36 -4.16 -25.20
CA LEU A 171 5.58 -3.76 -24.52
C LEU A 171 5.87 -4.69 -23.32
N PRO A 172 7.10 -4.69 -22.78
CA PRO A 172 7.39 -5.40 -21.53
C PRO A 172 6.51 -4.92 -20.38
N LEU A 173 6.16 -5.80 -19.44
CA LEU A 173 5.41 -5.44 -18.23
C LEU A 173 6.36 -4.80 -17.20
N ALA A 174 6.81 -3.58 -17.50
CA ALA A 174 7.75 -2.81 -16.70
C ALA A 174 7.23 -1.39 -16.46
N LEU A 175 7.68 -0.74 -15.38
CA LEU A 175 7.23 0.61 -15.03
C LEU A 175 7.56 1.61 -16.14
N ARG A 176 8.76 1.52 -16.72
CA ARG A 176 9.18 2.32 -17.88
C ARG A 176 8.24 2.27 -19.10
N SER A 177 7.51 1.18 -19.30
CA SER A 177 6.71 0.96 -20.53
C SER A 177 5.56 1.95 -20.67
N ALA A 178 5.01 2.41 -19.54
CA ALA A 178 3.94 3.42 -19.55
C ALA A 178 4.36 4.79 -20.09
N LEU A 179 5.67 5.02 -20.21
CA LEU A 179 6.24 6.27 -20.69
C LEU A 179 6.66 6.22 -22.17
N TYR A 180 6.47 5.09 -22.85
CA TYR A 180 6.77 4.95 -24.28
C TYR A 180 6.13 6.05 -25.15
N PRO A 181 4.88 6.49 -24.93
CA PRO A 181 4.28 7.55 -25.76
C PRO A 181 4.97 8.91 -25.62
N ILE A 182 5.69 9.15 -24.53
CA ILE A 182 6.37 10.41 -24.25
C ILE A 182 7.81 10.35 -24.74
N PHE A 183 8.53 9.27 -24.41
CA PHE A 183 9.98 9.17 -24.65
C PHE A 183 10.37 8.24 -25.80
N GLY A 184 9.43 7.50 -26.38
CA GLY A 184 9.67 6.51 -27.44
C GLY A 184 10.70 5.47 -27.02
N GLU A 185 11.60 5.09 -27.92
CA GLU A 185 12.67 4.11 -27.69
C GLU A 185 13.65 4.48 -26.57
N ARG A 186 13.65 5.74 -26.10
CA ARG A 186 14.53 6.16 -24.98
C ARG A 186 14.16 5.49 -23.65
N ILE A 187 13.00 4.84 -23.56
CA ILE A 187 12.63 4.04 -22.38
C ILE A 187 13.54 2.82 -22.18
N HIS A 188 14.22 2.33 -23.23
CA HIS A 188 15.18 1.22 -23.10
C HIS A 188 16.55 1.68 -22.57
N GLY A 189 16.77 3.01 -22.51
CA GLY A 189 17.98 3.63 -21.97
C GLY A 189 17.79 4.20 -20.55
N ARG A 190 18.63 5.18 -20.22
CA ARG A 190 18.74 5.74 -18.85
C ARG A 190 17.45 6.33 -18.30
N ILE A 191 16.57 6.87 -19.15
CA ILE A 191 15.30 7.45 -18.71
C ILE A 191 14.37 6.37 -18.15
N GLY A 192 14.22 5.24 -18.82
CA GLY A 192 13.43 4.13 -18.30
C GLY A 192 14.11 3.45 -17.12
N ASP A 193 15.45 3.37 -17.12
CA ASP A 193 16.19 2.88 -15.96
C ASP A 193 15.94 3.71 -14.69
N MET A 194 15.86 5.04 -14.81
CA MET A 194 15.54 5.91 -13.68
C MET A 194 14.13 5.64 -13.14
N VAL A 195 13.16 5.40 -14.02
CA VAL A 195 11.77 5.12 -13.63
C VAL A 195 11.66 3.80 -12.89
N ASP A 196 12.31 2.75 -13.39
CA ASP A 196 12.34 1.46 -12.70
C ASP A 196 13.12 1.56 -11.37
N GLY A 197 14.22 2.32 -11.33
CA GLY A 197 14.99 2.58 -10.10
C GLY A 197 14.18 3.32 -9.04
N PHE A 198 13.48 4.40 -9.40
CA PHE A 198 12.56 5.09 -8.47
C PHE A 198 11.42 4.18 -8.03
N GLY A 199 10.88 3.35 -8.93
CA GLY A 199 9.88 2.35 -8.58
C GLY A 199 10.36 1.32 -7.56
N ILE A 200 11.62 0.88 -7.67
CA ILE A 200 12.26 -0.01 -6.68
C ILE A 200 12.41 0.70 -5.34
N LEU A 201 12.95 1.92 -5.32
CA LEU A 201 13.12 2.69 -4.08
C LEU A 201 11.79 2.92 -3.38
N ALA A 202 10.79 3.39 -4.12
CA ALA A 202 9.44 3.61 -3.63
C ALA A 202 8.83 2.33 -3.04
N THR A 203 8.92 1.22 -3.79
CA THR A 203 8.38 -0.05 -3.31
C THR A 203 9.11 -0.54 -2.07
N LEU A 204 10.44 -0.51 -2.07
CA LEU A 204 11.23 -1.04 -0.97
C LEU A 204 10.97 -0.27 0.33
N ILE A 205 10.91 1.06 0.27
CA ILE A 205 10.64 1.90 1.45
C ILE A 205 9.20 1.72 1.95
N SER A 206 8.24 1.58 1.03
CA SER A 206 6.87 1.22 1.40
C SER A 206 6.81 -0.17 2.06
N MET A 207 7.54 -1.16 1.54
CA MET A 207 7.65 -2.48 2.15
C MET A 207 8.25 -2.39 3.56
N VAL A 208 9.37 -1.69 3.73
CA VAL A 208 9.99 -1.47 5.04
C VAL A 208 8.98 -0.93 6.06
N THR A 209 8.19 0.08 5.66
CA THR A 209 7.17 0.68 6.52
C THR A 209 6.07 -0.31 6.92
N ASN A 210 5.56 -1.09 5.97
CA ASN A 210 4.57 -2.13 6.25
C ASN A 210 5.10 -3.23 7.17
N LEU A 211 6.36 -3.61 6.98
CA LEU A 211 7.02 -4.61 7.81
C LEU A 211 7.24 -4.07 9.22
N GLY A 212 7.60 -2.78 9.36
CA GLY A 212 7.65 -2.09 10.65
C GLY A 212 6.31 -2.12 11.37
N ILE A 213 5.22 -1.75 10.68
CA ILE A 213 3.85 -1.84 11.21
C ILE A 213 3.53 -3.26 11.66
N GLY A 214 3.86 -4.27 10.83
CA GLY A 214 3.60 -5.66 11.19
C GLY A 214 4.40 -6.16 12.39
N ALA A 215 5.66 -5.75 12.50
CA ALA A 215 6.48 -6.07 13.65
C ALA A 215 5.97 -5.42 14.93
N LEU A 216 5.51 -4.16 14.86
CA LEU A 216 4.87 -3.47 15.99
C LEU A 216 3.59 -4.18 16.43
N VAL A 217 2.70 -4.53 15.50
CA VAL A 217 1.46 -5.28 15.83
C VAL A 217 1.77 -6.62 16.49
N VAL A 218 2.74 -7.38 15.94
CA VAL A 218 3.13 -8.68 16.51
C VAL A 218 3.77 -8.49 17.89
N GLN A 219 4.65 -7.49 18.05
CA GLN A 219 5.28 -7.18 19.33
C GLN A 219 4.22 -6.83 20.39
N SER A 220 3.34 -5.85 20.12
CA SER A 220 2.31 -5.43 21.08
C SER A 220 1.40 -6.59 21.46
N GLY A 221 1.06 -7.48 20.52
CA GLY A 221 0.28 -8.67 20.84
C GLY A 221 1.03 -9.70 21.69
N LEU A 222 2.34 -9.87 21.47
CA LEU A 222 3.16 -10.73 22.33
C LEU A 222 3.37 -10.12 23.73
N VAL A 223 3.55 -8.80 23.83
CA VAL A 223 3.60 -8.06 25.11
C VAL A 223 2.28 -8.25 25.84
N TYR A 224 1.15 -8.09 25.17
CA TYR A 224 -0.19 -8.29 25.72
C TYR A 224 -0.41 -9.73 26.24
N LEU A 225 -0.07 -10.75 25.44
CA LEU A 225 -0.36 -12.15 25.77
C LEU A 225 0.64 -12.75 26.76
N PHE A 226 1.92 -12.45 26.59
CA PHE A 226 3.02 -13.15 27.26
C PHE A 226 3.84 -12.25 28.19
N HIS A 227 3.51 -10.95 28.28
CA HIS A 227 4.19 -9.99 29.13
C HIS A 227 5.71 -9.92 28.87
N ILE A 228 6.10 -10.12 27.61
CA ILE A 228 7.50 -9.93 27.20
C ILE A 228 7.88 -8.44 27.29
N PRO A 229 9.18 -8.10 27.42
CA PRO A 229 9.60 -6.70 27.48
C PRO A 229 9.22 -5.94 26.20
N ASP A 230 8.62 -4.76 26.36
CA ASP A 230 8.40 -3.82 25.27
C ASP A 230 9.65 -2.95 25.09
N THR A 231 10.62 -3.45 24.32
CA THR A 231 11.87 -2.74 24.07
C THR A 231 12.27 -2.78 22.61
N PRO A 232 13.02 -1.78 22.10
CA PRO A 232 13.53 -1.77 20.73
C PRO A 232 14.33 -3.04 20.37
N GLN A 233 15.03 -3.65 21.34
CA GLN A 233 15.78 -4.88 21.12
C GLN A 233 14.86 -6.07 20.81
N VAL A 234 13.70 -6.15 21.50
CA VAL A 234 12.69 -7.17 21.24
C VAL A 234 12.04 -6.94 19.87
N LEU A 235 11.72 -5.69 19.52
CA LEU A 235 11.18 -5.34 18.19
C LEU A 235 12.15 -5.75 17.07
N VAL A 236 13.43 -5.41 17.19
CA VAL A 236 14.47 -5.81 16.22
C VAL A 236 14.58 -7.33 16.14
N ALA A 237 14.56 -8.04 17.28
CA ALA A 237 14.58 -9.51 17.28
C ALA A 237 13.36 -10.11 16.54
N ILE A 238 12.17 -9.55 16.75
CA ILE A 238 10.94 -9.96 16.05
C ILE A 238 11.09 -9.76 14.54
N VAL A 239 11.56 -8.58 14.09
CA VAL A 239 11.81 -8.31 12.66
C VAL A 239 12.79 -9.33 12.07
N LEU A 240 13.90 -9.61 12.75
CA LEU A 240 14.91 -10.55 12.28
C LEU A 240 14.34 -11.97 12.15
N VAL A 241 13.56 -12.43 13.13
CA VAL A 241 12.90 -13.75 13.08
C VAL A 241 11.90 -13.80 11.93
N MET A 242 11.03 -12.80 11.81
CA MET A 242 10.01 -12.77 10.75
C MET A 242 10.64 -12.69 9.36
N MET A 243 11.69 -11.89 9.17
CA MET A 243 12.43 -11.81 7.92
C MET A 243 13.20 -13.09 7.61
N ALA A 244 13.76 -13.77 8.61
CA ALA A 244 14.39 -15.07 8.42
C ALA A 244 13.36 -16.10 7.93
N VAL A 245 12.18 -16.18 8.55
CA VAL A 245 11.08 -17.06 8.13
C VAL A 245 10.63 -16.72 6.71
N ALA A 246 10.42 -15.44 6.39
CA ALA A 246 10.05 -15.00 5.05
C ALA A 246 11.10 -15.40 3.99
N THR A 247 12.38 -15.16 4.29
CA THR A 247 13.50 -15.48 3.38
C THR A 247 13.64 -16.99 3.17
N ILE A 248 13.47 -17.79 4.22
CA ILE A 248 13.44 -19.26 4.11
C ILE A 248 12.28 -19.69 3.21
N GLY A 249 11.09 -19.07 3.35
CA GLY A 249 9.94 -19.32 2.48
C GLY A 249 10.24 -19.06 1.00
N VAL A 250 10.94 -17.95 0.71
CA VAL A 250 11.40 -17.58 -0.64
C VAL A 250 12.37 -18.62 -1.21
N VAL A 251 13.35 -19.07 -0.42
CA VAL A 251 14.38 -20.02 -0.87
C VAL A 251 13.82 -21.42 -1.05
N ALA A 252 12.94 -21.85 -0.14
CA ALA A 252 12.35 -23.19 -0.16
C ALA A 252 11.24 -23.34 -1.23
N GLY A 253 10.83 -22.26 -1.89
CA GLY A 253 9.82 -22.30 -2.96
C GLY A 253 8.46 -22.79 -2.46
N VAL A 254 8.08 -22.42 -1.23
CA VAL A 254 6.84 -22.89 -0.57
C VAL A 254 5.61 -22.11 -1.07
N GLU A 255 5.52 -21.90 -2.38
CA GLU A 255 4.47 -21.09 -3.03
C GLU A 255 3.07 -21.59 -2.67
N LYS A 256 2.89 -22.92 -2.64
CA LYS A 256 1.61 -23.56 -2.24
C LYS A 256 1.27 -23.29 -0.78
N GLY A 257 2.26 -23.28 0.11
CA GLY A 257 2.05 -23.02 1.54
C GLY A 257 1.73 -21.56 1.81
N ILE A 258 2.45 -20.64 1.18
CA ILE A 258 2.20 -19.19 1.25
C ILE A 258 0.80 -18.88 0.71
N ALA A 259 0.41 -19.46 -0.44
CA ALA A 259 -0.92 -19.27 -0.99
C ALA A 259 -2.03 -19.79 -0.06
N TRP A 260 -1.82 -20.94 0.60
CA TRP A 260 -2.77 -21.46 1.58
C TRP A 260 -2.87 -20.57 2.82
N LEU A 261 -1.72 -20.12 3.36
CA LEU A 261 -1.66 -19.21 4.50
C LEU A 261 -2.36 -17.88 4.19
N SER A 262 -2.12 -17.30 3.01
CA SER A 262 -2.80 -16.08 2.56
C SER A 262 -4.32 -16.26 2.50
N ASN A 263 -4.80 -17.39 1.97
CA ASN A 263 -6.23 -17.69 1.91
C ASN A 263 -6.86 -17.88 3.31
N LEU A 264 -6.16 -18.60 4.21
CA LEU A 264 -6.60 -18.75 5.59
C LEU A 264 -6.65 -17.38 6.29
N ASN A 265 -5.65 -16.55 6.07
CA ASN A 265 -5.52 -15.25 6.70
C ASN A 265 -6.65 -14.30 6.30
N VAL A 266 -7.06 -14.28 5.03
CA VAL A 266 -8.24 -13.54 4.57
C VAL A 266 -9.51 -14.01 5.30
N ARG A 267 -9.67 -15.32 5.51
CA ARG A 267 -10.82 -15.85 6.28
C ARG A 267 -10.77 -15.43 7.74
N LEU A 268 -9.59 -15.48 8.37
CA LEU A 268 -9.39 -15.06 9.76
C LEU A 268 -9.71 -13.57 9.94
N LEU A 269 -9.33 -12.71 9.00
CA LEU A 269 -9.69 -11.29 9.00
C LEU A 269 -11.19 -11.09 8.87
N CYS A 270 -11.85 -11.76 7.93
CA CYS A 270 -13.31 -11.69 7.82
C CYS A 270 -14.01 -12.19 9.10
N LEU A 271 -13.52 -13.27 9.71
CA LEU A 271 -14.06 -13.78 10.96
C LEU A 271 -13.85 -12.80 12.11
N LEU A 272 -12.68 -12.16 12.20
CA LEU A 272 -12.38 -11.15 13.20
C LEU A 272 -13.28 -9.92 13.05
N LEU A 273 -13.52 -9.46 11.82
CA LEU A 273 -14.45 -8.38 11.54
C LEU A 273 -15.89 -8.73 11.99
N LEU A 274 -16.38 -9.91 11.60
CA LEU A 274 -17.70 -10.38 11.99
C LEU A 274 -17.82 -10.59 13.50
N PHE A 275 -16.76 -11.05 14.14
CA PHE A 275 -16.70 -11.22 15.59
C PHE A 275 -16.90 -9.89 16.31
N VAL A 276 -16.15 -8.85 15.95
CA VAL A 276 -16.30 -7.51 16.53
C VAL A 276 -17.70 -6.95 16.26
N LEU A 277 -18.22 -7.13 15.05
CA LEU A 277 -19.57 -6.68 14.68
C LEU A 277 -20.67 -7.31 15.55
N VAL A 278 -20.58 -8.63 15.80
CA VAL A 278 -21.60 -9.39 16.56
C VAL A 278 -21.46 -9.22 18.07
N THR A 279 -20.23 -9.04 18.57
CA THR A 279 -19.97 -8.91 20.02
C THR A 279 -20.00 -7.47 20.50
N GLY A 280 -19.78 -6.49 19.63
CA GLY A 280 -20.02 -5.07 19.89
C GLY A 280 -21.50 -4.67 19.73
N PRO A 281 -21.82 -3.38 19.83
CA PRO A 281 -23.19 -2.87 19.69
C PRO A 281 -23.64 -2.89 18.22
N THR A 282 -24.04 -4.06 17.71
CA THR A 282 -24.24 -4.33 16.27
C THR A 282 -25.12 -3.30 15.55
N LEU A 283 -26.24 -2.89 16.14
CA LEU A 283 -27.13 -1.89 15.51
C LEU A 283 -26.47 -0.51 15.43
N HIS A 284 -25.77 -0.10 16.50
CA HIS A 284 -24.99 1.13 16.50
C HIS A 284 -23.89 1.11 15.44
N LEU A 285 -23.23 -0.03 15.23
CA LEU A 285 -22.20 -0.19 14.20
C LEU A 285 -22.77 -0.13 12.78
N PHE A 286 -23.98 -0.65 12.55
CA PHE A 286 -24.67 -0.49 11.27
C PHE A 286 -25.10 0.96 11.01
N ASP A 287 -25.67 1.63 12.02
CA ASP A 287 -26.02 3.06 11.93
C ASP A 287 -24.76 3.88 11.60
N GLY A 288 -23.67 3.60 12.31
CA GLY A 288 -22.37 4.22 12.11
C GLY A 288 -21.81 3.96 10.70
N LEU A 289 -21.90 2.75 10.18
CA LEU A 289 -21.43 2.45 8.81
C LEU A 289 -22.18 3.27 7.75
N VAL A 290 -23.50 3.38 7.88
CA VAL A 290 -24.33 4.19 6.97
C VAL A 290 -23.98 5.67 7.11
N GLN A 291 -23.90 6.17 8.35
CA GLN A 291 -23.60 7.58 8.62
C GLN A 291 -22.19 7.98 8.17
N ASN A 292 -21.17 7.18 8.50
CA ASN A 292 -19.78 7.41 8.10
C ASN A 292 -19.63 7.46 6.58
N THR A 293 -20.35 6.57 5.87
CA THR A 293 -20.37 6.60 4.40
C THR A 293 -21.00 7.89 3.87
N GLY A 294 -22.14 8.31 4.43
CA GLY A 294 -22.80 9.57 4.04
C GLY A 294 -21.93 10.80 4.31
N ASP A 295 -21.33 10.87 5.50
CA ASP A 295 -20.46 11.97 5.93
C ASP A 295 -19.19 12.04 5.08
N TYR A 296 -18.59 10.89 4.75
CA TYR A 296 -17.46 10.81 3.84
C TYR A 296 -17.80 11.33 2.45
N LEU A 297 -18.92 10.89 1.86
CA LEU A 297 -19.36 11.35 0.54
C LEU A 297 -19.67 12.85 0.54
N GLY A 298 -20.29 13.37 1.61
CA GLY A 298 -20.59 14.80 1.76
C GLY A 298 -19.35 15.68 1.95
N ALA A 299 -18.35 15.18 2.67
CA ALA A 299 -17.10 15.91 2.92
C ALA A 299 -16.02 15.69 1.84
N PHE A 300 -16.24 14.74 0.92
CA PHE A 300 -15.26 14.23 -0.02
C PHE A 300 -14.48 15.34 -0.73
N VAL A 301 -15.17 16.23 -1.44
CA VAL A 301 -14.52 17.30 -2.21
C VAL A 301 -13.81 18.27 -1.28
N ARG A 302 -14.46 18.73 -0.21
CA ARG A 302 -13.87 19.70 0.72
C ARG A 302 -12.57 19.17 1.32
N LYS A 303 -12.57 17.95 1.86
CA LYS A 303 -11.40 17.35 2.50
C LYS A 303 -10.30 16.95 1.50
N SER A 304 -10.66 16.68 0.24
CA SER A 304 -9.68 16.44 -0.83
C SER A 304 -8.79 17.63 -1.17
N PHE A 305 -9.26 18.85 -0.86
CA PHE A 305 -8.55 20.10 -1.17
C PHE A 305 -8.22 20.91 0.09
N ASP A 306 -8.40 20.33 1.28
CA ASP A 306 -8.20 21.02 2.55
C ASP A 306 -6.71 21.10 2.88
N MET A 307 -6.12 22.28 2.65
CA MET A 307 -4.71 22.56 2.92
C MET A 307 -4.48 23.14 4.32
N TYR A 308 -5.52 23.27 5.15
CA TYR A 308 -5.46 23.89 6.49
C TYR A 308 -4.79 25.29 6.46
N LEU A 309 -5.17 26.10 5.46
CA LEU A 309 -4.60 27.44 5.29
C LEU A 309 -4.88 28.29 6.53
N ASN A 310 -3.84 28.93 7.07
CA ASN A 310 -3.86 29.72 8.30
C ASN A 310 -4.13 28.92 9.59
N ASP A 311 -4.06 27.59 9.56
CA ASP A 311 -4.08 26.73 10.74
C ASP A 311 -2.72 26.00 10.86
N PRO A 312 -1.80 26.50 11.72
CA PRO A 312 -0.51 25.85 11.92
C PRO A 312 -0.62 24.41 12.43
N LYS A 313 -1.56 24.14 13.36
CA LYS A 313 -1.77 22.80 13.92
C LYS A 313 -2.37 21.86 12.90
N GLY A 314 -3.35 22.34 12.12
CA GLY A 314 -3.92 21.58 11.01
C GLY A 314 -2.89 21.24 9.93
N ARG A 315 -1.94 22.14 9.63
CA ARG A 315 -0.84 21.84 8.70
C ARG A 315 0.13 20.79 9.22
N GLU A 316 0.45 20.82 10.51
CA GLU A 316 1.27 19.79 11.15
C GLU A 316 0.58 18.43 11.10
N TRP A 317 -0.71 18.39 11.48
CA TRP A 317 -1.54 17.19 11.37
C TRP A 317 -1.59 16.66 9.93
N MET A 318 -1.80 17.54 8.94
CA MET A 318 -1.86 17.17 7.52
C MET A 318 -0.53 16.55 7.05
N GLY A 319 0.61 17.05 7.54
CA GLY A 319 1.93 16.49 7.26
C GLY A 319 2.09 15.06 7.79
N SER A 320 1.75 14.86 9.08
CA SER A 320 1.89 13.57 9.77
C SER A 320 0.89 12.51 9.30
N TRP A 321 -0.27 12.93 8.81
CA TRP A 321 -1.35 12.04 8.39
C TRP A 321 -1.55 12.04 6.89
N THR A 322 -2.19 13.07 6.36
CA THR A 322 -2.67 13.08 4.96
C THR A 322 -1.54 12.99 3.94
N LEU A 323 -0.45 13.77 4.11
CA LEU A 323 0.70 13.71 3.21
C LEU A 323 1.48 12.42 3.35
N PHE A 324 1.62 11.89 4.57
CA PHE A 324 2.16 10.55 4.79
C PHE A 324 1.36 9.51 4.01
N TYR A 325 0.04 9.48 4.15
CA TYR A 325 -0.82 8.55 3.42
C TYR A 325 -0.68 8.69 1.91
N TRP A 326 -0.73 9.91 1.37
CA TRP A 326 -0.57 10.12 -0.07
C TRP A 326 0.78 9.63 -0.59
N ALA A 327 1.87 9.97 0.11
CA ALA A 327 3.17 9.45 -0.26
C ALA A 327 3.25 7.92 -0.14
N TRP A 328 2.59 7.34 0.86
CA TRP A 328 2.56 5.90 1.07
C TRP A 328 1.81 5.16 -0.04
N TRP A 329 0.60 5.63 -0.39
CA TRP A 329 -0.16 5.12 -1.54
C TRP A 329 0.64 5.26 -2.84
N ILE A 330 1.31 6.40 -3.06
CA ILE A 330 2.18 6.61 -4.22
C ILE A 330 3.35 5.62 -4.22
N ALA A 331 4.00 5.42 -3.07
CA ALA A 331 5.17 4.57 -2.95
C ALA A 331 4.83 3.09 -3.16
N TRP A 332 3.61 2.68 -2.82
CA TRP A 332 3.11 1.32 -3.05
C TRP A 332 2.48 1.12 -4.43
N ALA A 333 2.09 2.20 -5.13
CA ALA A 333 1.48 2.12 -6.45
C ALA A 333 2.24 1.30 -7.51
N PRO A 334 3.59 1.32 -7.61
CA PRO A 334 4.29 0.45 -8.56
C PRO A 334 4.04 -1.04 -8.29
N PHE A 335 4.04 -1.44 -7.02
CA PHE A 335 3.82 -2.83 -6.64
C PHE A 335 2.39 -3.31 -6.85
N VAL A 336 1.42 -2.58 -6.31
CA VAL A 336 0.02 -2.97 -6.46
C VAL A 336 -0.42 -2.84 -7.92
N GLY A 337 0.03 -1.81 -8.62
CA GLY A 337 -0.28 -1.60 -10.03
C GLY A 337 0.25 -2.72 -10.93
N LEU A 338 1.47 -3.21 -10.70
CA LEU A 338 2.00 -4.36 -11.45
C LEU A 338 1.17 -5.63 -11.21
N PHE A 339 0.80 -5.87 -9.95
CA PHE A 339 -0.09 -6.98 -9.58
C PHE A 339 -1.45 -6.87 -10.26
N VAL A 340 -2.09 -5.71 -10.17
CA VAL A 340 -3.39 -5.41 -10.79
C VAL A 340 -3.32 -5.62 -12.31
N ALA A 341 -2.27 -5.11 -12.97
CA ALA A 341 -2.07 -5.31 -14.39
C ALA A 341 -2.04 -6.80 -14.73
N ARG A 342 -1.19 -7.57 -14.03
CA ARG A 342 -0.99 -9.01 -14.27
C ARG A 342 -2.29 -9.82 -14.17
N ILE A 343 -3.10 -9.57 -13.16
CA ILE A 343 -4.35 -10.32 -12.96
C ILE A 343 -5.51 -9.83 -13.83
N SER A 344 -5.36 -8.69 -14.50
CA SER A 344 -6.44 -8.02 -15.26
C SER A 344 -6.32 -8.14 -16.77
N ARG A 345 -5.41 -8.98 -17.28
CA ARG A 345 -5.26 -9.26 -18.71
C ARG A 345 -6.59 -9.74 -19.33
N GLY A 346 -6.96 -9.14 -20.46
CA GLY A 346 -8.20 -9.45 -21.20
C GLY A 346 -9.46 -8.73 -20.69
N ARG A 347 -9.38 -7.95 -19.61
CA ARG A 347 -10.51 -7.15 -19.10
C ARG A 347 -10.55 -5.75 -19.71
N THR A 348 -11.71 -5.12 -19.67
CA THR A 348 -11.86 -3.73 -20.12
C THR A 348 -11.30 -2.74 -19.09
N ILE A 349 -10.83 -1.58 -19.55
CA ILE A 349 -10.35 -0.49 -18.67
C ILE A 349 -11.39 -0.15 -17.60
N ARG A 350 -12.67 -0.07 -17.98
CA ARG A 350 -13.77 0.21 -17.04
C ARG A 350 -13.89 -0.85 -15.97
N GLU A 351 -13.92 -2.13 -16.35
CA GLU A 351 -14.00 -3.23 -15.37
C GLU A 351 -12.84 -3.17 -14.38
N VAL A 352 -11.63 -2.93 -14.87
CA VAL A 352 -10.43 -2.85 -14.01
C VAL A 352 -10.51 -1.68 -13.05
N ILE A 353 -10.84 -0.49 -13.53
CA ILE A 353 -10.94 0.70 -12.67
C ILE A 353 -12.04 0.51 -11.61
N MET A 354 -13.25 0.10 -12.02
CA MET A 354 -14.36 -0.08 -11.09
C MET A 354 -14.10 -1.19 -10.08
N GLY A 355 -13.47 -2.29 -10.50
CA GLY A 355 -13.11 -3.39 -9.60
C GLY A 355 -12.07 -2.98 -8.57
N VAL A 356 -10.99 -2.31 -9.00
CA VAL A 356 -9.92 -1.85 -8.11
C VAL A 356 -10.43 -0.78 -7.13
N LEU A 357 -11.32 0.10 -7.57
CA LEU A 357 -11.89 1.15 -6.71
C LEU A 357 -12.91 0.63 -5.71
N LEU A 358 -13.79 -0.30 -6.09
CA LEU A 358 -14.97 -0.63 -5.27
C LEU A 358 -14.82 -1.91 -4.46
N ILE A 359 -14.13 -2.93 -4.97
CA ILE A 359 -14.04 -4.24 -4.30
C ILE A 359 -13.29 -4.13 -2.96
N PRO A 360 -12.09 -3.54 -2.90
CA PRO A 360 -11.37 -3.41 -1.63
C PRO A 360 -12.01 -2.37 -0.70
N LEU A 361 -12.52 -1.28 -1.28
CA LEU A 361 -13.11 -0.16 -0.54
C LEU A 361 -14.22 -0.61 0.41
N GLY A 362 -15.16 -1.44 -0.04
CA GLY A 362 -16.28 -1.86 0.82
C GLY A 362 -15.81 -2.56 2.10
N PHE A 363 -14.79 -3.41 2.00
CA PHE A 363 -14.21 -4.08 3.16
C PHE A 363 -13.42 -3.14 4.05
N THR A 364 -12.58 -2.30 3.44
CA THR A 364 -11.78 -1.33 4.19
C THR A 364 -12.66 -0.36 4.98
N LEU A 365 -13.72 0.18 4.37
CA LEU A 365 -14.65 1.07 5.06
C LEU A 365 -15.44 0.34 6.16
N ALA A 366 -15.88 -0.90 5.91
CA ALA A 366 -16.54 -1.70 6.93
C ALA A 366 -15.61 -1.99 8.12
N TRP A 367 -14.35 -2.36 7.85
CA TRP A 367 -13.33 -2.60 8.86
C TRP A 367 -13.08 -1.37 9.73
N LEU A 368 -12.74 -0.24 9.10
CA LEU A 368 -12.43 1.00 9.80
C LEU A 368 -13.65 1.53 10.55
N SER A 369 -14.86 1.38 10.01
CA SER A 369 -16.09 1.78 10.70
C SER A 369 -16.39 0.90 11.90
N ILE A 370 -16.27 -0.42 11.79
CA ILE A 370 -16.61 -1.35 12.86
C ILE A 370 -15.62 -1.19 14.01
N PHE A 371 -14.31 -1.25 13.73
CA PHE A 371 -13.28 -1.09 14.75
C PHE A 371 -13.25 0.34 15.30
N GLY A 372 -13.28 1.34 14.43
CA GLY A 372 -13.24 2.75 14.81
C GLY A 372 -14.42 3.19 15.65
N ASN A 373 -15.65 2.89 15.23
CA ASN A 373 -16.83 3.26 16.01
C ASN A 373 -16.89 2.49 17.33
N THR A 374 -16.47 1.22 17.37
CA THR A 374 -16.40 0.48 18.65
C THR A 374 -15.43 1.17 19.62
N ALA A 375 -14.25 1.57 19.12
CA ALA A 375 -13.24 2.23 19.92
C ALA A 375 -13.69 3.62 20.41
N ILE A 376 -14.26 4.44 19.50
CA ILE A 376 -14.79 5.77 19.83
C ILE A 376 -15.94 5.67 20.83
N ASP A 377 -16.89 4.74 20.64
CA ASP A 377 -18.03 4.53 21.53
C ASP A 377 -17.57 4.17 22.95
N LEU A 378 -16.57 3.29 23.08
CA LEU A 378 -16.00 2.93 24.37
C LEU A 378 -15.41 4.14 25.12
N VAL A 379 -14.68 5.01 24.41
CA VAL A 379 -14.07 6.20 25.01
C VAL A 379 -15.12 7.28 25.31
N LEU A 380 -16.00 7.56 24.34
CA LEU A 380 -16.95 8.68 24.38
C LEU A 380 -18.15 8.39 25.30
N ASN A 381 -18.75 7.21 25.20
CA ASN A 381 -20.02 6.88 25.85
C ASN A 381 -19.85 5.94 27.06
N HIS A 382 -18.80 5.11 27.08
CA HIS A 382 -18.54 4.15 28.16
C HIS A 382 -17.39 4.54 29.10
N GLY A 383 -16.81 5.74 28.93
CA GLY A 383 -15.82 6.31 29.85
C GLY A 383 -14.48 5.58 29.87
N GLN A 384 -14.14 4.80 28.83
CA GLN A 384 -12.90 4.02 28.76
C GLN A 384 -11.70 4.88 28.34
N ALA A 385 -11.37 5.88 29.14
CA ALA A 385 -10.29 6.84 28.86
C ALA A 385 -8.92 6.16 28.60
N VAL A 386 -8.65 5.04 29.27
CA VAL A 386 -7.41 4.25 29.11
C VAL A 386 -7.20 3.81 27.66
N LEU A 387 -8.26 3.44 26.94
CA LEU A 387 -8.15 3.06 25.54
C LEU A 387 -7.71 4.25 24.67
N GLY A 388 -8.22 5.44 24.97
CA GLY A 388 -7.81 6.69 24.32
C GLY A 388 -6.36 7.06 24.62
N GLU A 389 -5.93 6.94 25.89
CA GLU A 389 -4.54 7.17 26.30
C GLU A 389 -3.56 6.21 25.60
N VAL A 390 -3.92 4.92 25.50
CA VAL A 390 -3.13 3.94 24.77
C VAL A 390 -3.02 4.32 23.30
N ALA A 391 -4.10 4.78 22.66
CA ALA A 391 -4.03 5.24 21.27
C ALA A 391 -3.05 6.39 21.06
N GLN A 392 -2.84 7.25 22.06
CA GLN A 392 -1.90 8.37 21.97
C GLN A 392 -0.44 7.98 22.17
N HIS A 393 -0.16 6.90 22.91
CA HIS A 393 1.20 6.52 23.31
C HIS A 393 1.70 5.23 22.65
N ASP A 394 0.81 4.30 22.33
CA ASP A 394 1.10 3.02 21.71
C ASP A 394 -0.02 2.62 20.73
N ALA A 395 0.14 3.10 19.50
CA ALA A 395 -0.77 2.85 18.39
C ALA A 395 -1.00 1.35 18.14
N ALA A 396 0.04 0.51 18.19
CA ALA A 396 -0.10 -0.92 17.92
C ALA A 396 -0.82 -1.66 19.06
N MET A 397 -0.59 -1.27 20.31
CA MET A 397 -1.28 -1.83 21.47
C MET A 397 -2.77 -1.50 21.52
N THR A 398 -3.20 -0.43 20.83
CA THR A 398 -4.61 0.00 20.78
C THR A 398 -5.54 -1.10 20.33
N LEU A 399 -5.15 -1.90 19.33
CA LEU A 399 -5.94 -3.05 18.89
C LEU A 399 -6.16 -4.05 20.04
N PHE A 400 -5.09 -4.42 20.74
CA PHE A 400 -5.15 -5.44 21.79
C PHE A 400 -5.91 -4.93 23.02
N LYS A 401 -5.79 -3.64 23.34
CA LYS A 401 -6.56 -2.99 24.39
C LYS A 401 -8.04 -2.85 24.05
N LEU A 402 -8.38 -2.60 22.79
CA LEU A 402 -9.77 -2.67 22.34
C LEU A 402 -10.36 -4.08 22.56
N LEU A 403 -9.57 -5.13 22.26
CA LEU A 403 -10.03 -6.51 22.42
C LEU A 403 -10.33 -6.91 23.87
N GLU A 404 -9.76 -6.24 24.89
CA GLU A 404 -10.08 -6.48 26.31
C GLU A 404 -11.55 -6.22 26.64
N TYR A 405 -12.22 -5.35 25.86
CA TYR A 405 -13.63 -5.00 26.01
C TYR A 405 -14.56 -5.97 25.28
N LEU A 406 -14.02 -6.98 24.59
CA LEU A 406 -14.76 -8.01 23.87
C LEU A 406 -14.61 -9.38 24.54
N PRO A 407 -15.57 -10.29 24.37
CA PRO A 407 -15.47 -11.63 24.96
C PRO A 407 -14.27 -12.40 24.38
N ALA A 408 -13.74 -13.37 25.12
CA ALA A 408 -12.64 -14.23 24.69
C ALA A 408 -11.34 -13.48 24.28
N ALA A 409 -11.11 -12.29 24.84
CA ALA A 409 -10.00 -11.39 24.47
C ALA A 409 -8.63 -12.07 24.24
N PRO A 410 -8.12 -12.96 25.13
CA PRO A 410 -6.81 -13.57 24.91
C PRO A 410 -6.74 -14.45 23.65
N TYR A 411 -7.84 -15.15 23.32
CA TYR A 411 -7.89 -16.00 22.13
C TYR A 411 -7.95 -15.17 20.85
N ILE A 412 -8.71 -14.06 20.88
CA ILE A 412 -8.84 -13.14 19.74
C ILE A 412 -7.54 -12.37 19.52
N ALA A 413 -6.87 -11.94 20.59
CA ALA A 413 -5.54 -11.35 20.53
C ALA A 413 -4.50 -12.33 19.96
N GLY A 414 -4.54 -13.59 20.38
CA GLY A 414 -3.72 -14.66 19.79
C GLY A 414 -3.96 -14.83 18.29
N ALA A 415 -5.22 -14.80 17.86
CA ALA A 415 -5.57 -14.83 16.45
C ALA A 415 -5.05 -13.60 15.70
N ALA A 416 -5.17 -12.39 16.27
CA ALA A 416 -4.65 -11.16 15.69
C ALA A 416 -3.11 -11.18 15.52
N VAL A 417 -2.36 -11.77 16.46
CA VAL A 417 -0.91 -11.99 16.34
C VAL A 417 -0.60 -12.93 15.17
N VAL A 418 -1.33 -14.04 15.03
CA VAL A 418 -1.15 -14.99 13.92
C VAL A 418 -1.48 -14.32 12.57
N ILE A 419 -2.58 -13.57 12.50
CA ILE A 419 -2.96 -12.80 11.32
C ILE A 419 -1.84 -11.82 10.97
N GLY A 420 -1.34 -11.08 11.97
CA GLY A 420 -0.27 -10.12 11.80
C GLY A 420 1.01 -10.72 11.25
N PHE A 421 1.39 -11.88 11.78
CA PHE A 421 2.55 -12.65 11.31
C PHE A 421 2.40 -13.10 9.85
N VAL A 422 1.24 -13.63 9.46
CA VAL A 422 1.01 -14.10 8.07
C VAL A 422 0.92 -12.92 7.08
N LEU A 423 0.29 -11.81 7.48
CA LEU A 423 0.25 -10.57 6.69
C LEU A 423 1.63 -9.94 6.51
N PHE A 424 2.58 -10.19 7.41
CA PHE A 424 3.96 -9.77 7.23
C PHE A 424 4.68 -10.62 6.18
N LEU A 425 4.52 -11.96 6.22
CA LEU A 425 5.28 -12.85 5.33
C LEU A 425 4.91 -12.68 3.85
N THR A 426 3.63 -12.48 3.56
CA THR A 426 3.10 -12.53 2.18
C THR A 426 3.61 -11.39 1.28
N PRO A 427 3.67 -10.12 1.74
CA PRO A 427 4.27 -9.02 0.97
C PRO A 427 5.77 -9.17 0.74
N VAL A 428 6.52 -9.80 1.65
CA VAL A 428 7.98 -9.99 1.48
C VAL A 428 8.26 -10.88 0.27
N ASP A 429 7.56 -12.02 0.17
CA ASP A 429 7.74 -12.98 -0.92
C ASP A 429 7.44 -12.35 -2.29
N SER A 430 6.27 -11.71 -2.40
CA SER A 430 5.79 -11.08 -3.63
C SER A 430 6.55 -9.79 -3.99
N GLY A 431 6.89 -8.97 -3.00
CA GLY A 431 7.59 -7.70 -3.18
C GLY A 431 9.06 -7.87 -3.57
N THR A 432 9.77 -8.79 -2.93
CA THR A 432 11.16 -9.11 -3.32
C THR A 432 11.24 -9.70 -4.71
N LEU A 433 10.25 -10.53 -5.10
CA LEU A 433 10.12 -11.02 -6.46
C LEU A 433 9.91 -9.88 -7.45
N MET A 434 9.03 -8.92 -7.14
CA MET A 434 8.83 -7.77 -8.00
C MET A 434 10.10 -6.94 -8.18
N ILE A 435 10.75 -6.56 -7.08
CA ILE A 435 11.98 -5.75 -7.13
C ILE A 435 13.05 -6.49 -7.95
N ALA A 436 13.16 -7.81 -7.76
CA ALA A 436 14.07 -8.63 -8.53
C ALA A 436 13.73 -8.65 -10.03
N ASN A 437 12.44 -8.71 -10.40
CA ASN A 437 12.01 -8.62 -11.80
C ASN A 437 12.27 -7.23 -12.42
N LEU A 438 12.12 -6.14 -11.67
CA LEU A 438 12.46 -4.79 -12.16
C LEU A 438 13.97 -4.62 -12.40
N CYS A 439 14.80 -5.40 -11.71
CA CYS A 439 16.24 -5.44 -11.89
C CYS A 439 16.70 -6.33 -13.06
N THR A 440 15.81 -7.06 -13.71
CA THR A 440 16.14 -7.95 -14.82
C THR A 440 15.59 -7.42 -16.14
N ARG A 441 16.24 -7.80 -17.24
CA ARG A 441 15.84 -7.52 -18.62
C ARG A 441 16.02 -8.76 -19.46
N ARG A 442 15.20 -8.92 -20.49
CA ARG A 442 15.47 -9.87 -21.57
C ARG A 442 16.22 -9.20 -22.71
N VAL A 443 16.84 -10.01 -23.57
CA VAL A 443 17.51 -9.52 -24.77
C VAL A 443 16.49 -9.28 -25.91
N ASP A 444 15.40 -10.05 -25.91
CA ASP A 444 14.27 -9.86 -26.82
C ASP A 444 13.10 -9.27 -26.03
N ASP A 445 12.98 -7.94 -26.01
CA ASP A 445 11.92 -7.18 -25.30
C ASP A 445 10.55 -7.35 -25.99
N GLY A 446 10.03 -8.59 -26.02
CA GLY A 446 8.64 -8.93 -26.33
C GLY A 446 7.80 -9.23 -25.08
N VAL A 447 6.55 -9.66 -25.27
CA VAL A 447 5.60 -10.00 -24.19
C VAL A 447 6.23 -10.99 -23.21
N GLU A 448 6.37 -10.55 -21.95
CA GLU A 448 6.97 -11.33 -20.89
C GLU A 448 6.09 -12.54 -20.53
N ASP A 449 6.50 -13.72 -20.96
CA ASP A 449 6.06 -14.99 -20.37
C ASP A 449 6.80 -15.22 -19.05
N GLY A 450 6.20 -14.74 -17.95
CA GLY A 450 6.06 -15.44 -16.66
C GLY A 450 7.26 -16.14 -16.00
N HIS A 451 8.50 -15.74 -16.25
CA HIS A 451 9.65 -16.30 -15.54
C HIS A 451 10.14 -15.36 -14.43
N ASP A 452 10.09 -15.86 -13.22
CA ASP A 452 10.54 -15.17 -12.02
C ASP A 452 12.06 -14.95 -12.00
N ALA A 453 12.45 -13.78 -11.49
CA ALA A 453 13.85 -13.44 -11.24
C ALA A 453 14.55 -14.49 -10.36
N PRO A 454 15.87 -14.66 -10.52
CA PRO A 454 16.61 -15.71 -9.81
C PRO A 454 16.54 -15.52 -8.29
N ILE A 455 16.49 -16.65 -7.55
CA ILE A 455 16.32 -16.67 -6.09
C ILE A 455 17.37 -15.83 -5.36
N TRP A 456 18.64 -15.85 -5.80
CA TRP A 456 19.70 -15.07 -5.16
C TRP A 456 19.41 -13.56 -5.14
N LEU A 457 18.74 -13.05 -6.18
CA LEU A 457 18.39 -11.63 -6.28
C LEU A 457 17.23 -11.29 -5.33
N ARG A 458 16.29 -12.22 -5.18
CA ARG A 458 15.19 -12.11 -4.20
C ARG A 458 15.74 -12.09 -2.76
N VAL A 459 16.68 -12.99 -2.44
CA VAL A 459 17.37 -13.03 -1.14
C VAL A 459 18.18 -11.75 -0.89
N PHE A 460 18.88 -11.24 -1.91
CA PHE A 460 19.61 -9.97 -1.81
C PHE A 460 18.68 -8.82 -1.43
N TRP A 461 17.52 -8.69 -2.10
CA TRP A 461 16.55 -7.64 -1.78
C TRP A 461 15.86 -7.86 -0.43
N ALA A 462 15.60 -9.10 -0.03
CA ALA A 462 15.09 -9.42 1.32
C ALA A 462 16.08 -8.97 2.41
N ALA A 463 17.39 -9.18 2.20
CA ALA A 463 18.42 -8.68 3.11
C ALA A 463 18.47 -7.14 3.13
N GLY A 464 18.39 -6.50 1.96
CA GLY A 464 18.35 -5.03 1.85
C GLY A 464 17.15 -4.41 2.57
N ILE A 465 15.96 -5.01 2.41
CA ILE A 465 14.75 -4.63 3.16
C ILE A 465 14.98 -4.80 4.66
N THR A 466 15.55 -5.93 5.09
CA THR A 466 15.81 -6.20 6.52
C THR A 466 16.73 -5.13 7.13
N VAL A 467 17.84 -4.81 6.44
CA VAL A 467 18.79 -3.78 6.90
C VAL A 467 18.14 -2.41 6.96
N ALA A 468 17.39 -2.01 5.93
CA ALA A 468 16.68 -0.75 5.92
C ALA A 468 15.60 -0.66 7.02
N SER A 469 14.85 -1.75 7.26
CA SER A 469 13.87 -1.83 8.34
C SER A 469 14.50 -1.69 9.71
N VAL A 470 15.55 -2.46 9.99
CA VAL A 470 16.26 -2.37 11.27
C VAL A 470 16.88 -0.99 11.45
N GLY A 471 17.52 -0.44 10.41
CA GLY A 471 18.10 0.89 10.45
C GLY A 471 17.08 1.98 10.78
N LEU A 472 15.95 2.01 10.07
CA LEU A 472 14.92 3.02 10.32
C LEU A 472 14.25 2.85 11.69
N LEU A 473 14.08 1.61 12.16
CA LEU A 473 13.61 1.36 13.54
C LEU A 473 14.57 1.92 14.58
N LEU A 474 15.88 1.74 14.38
CA LEU A 474 16.92 2.28 15.27
C LEU A 474 17.00 3.81 15.21
N ALA A 475 16.75 4.40 14.03
CA ALA A 475 16.84 5.85 13.84
C ALA A 475 15.69 6.61 14.50
N GLY A 476 14.44 6.19 14.34
CA GLY A 476 13.29 6.93 14.88
C GLY A 476 12.01 6.12 14.91
N ASN A 477 12.12 4.80 15.11
CA ASN A 477 11.03 3.85 15.13
C ASN A 477 10.08 4.01 13.92
N PHE A 478 8.79 4.20 14.15
CA PHE A 478 7.80 4.34 13.09
C PHE A 478 7.87 5.70 12.37
N SER A 479 8.16 6.79 13.08
CA SER A 479 8.21 8.15 12.51
C SER A 479 9.27 8.28 11.41
N ALA A 480 10.45 7.68 11.61
CA ALA A 480 11.50 7.65 10.59
C ALA A 480 11.06 6.91 9.31
N MET A 481 10.27 5.83 9.44
CA MET A 481 9.72 5.10 8.29
C MET A 481 8.71 5.94 7.52
N GLN A 482 7.76 6.58 8.23
CA GLN A 482 6.78 7.49 7.62
C GLN A 482 7.47 8.60 6.84
N THR A 483 8.52 9.16 7.42
CA THR A 483 9.32 10.21 6.80
C THR A 483 10.01 9.73 5.53
N ALA A 484 10.70 8.58 5.58
CA ALA A 484 11.37 8.01 4.42
C ALA A 484 10.38 7.76 3.26
N VAL A 485 9.16 7.31 3.57
CA VAL A 485 8.08 7.15 2.59
C VAL A 485 7.72 8.47 1.90
N VAL A 486 7.58 9.56 2.65
CA VAL A 486 7.28 10.90 2.10
C VAL A 486 8.35 11.36 1.11
N LEU A 487 9.63 11.13 1.44
CA LEU A 487 10.74 11.53 0.59
C LEU A 487 10.82 10.68 -0.69
N CYS A 488 10.68 9.35 -0.56
CA CYS A 488 10.77 8.44 -1.69
C CYS A 488 9.51 8.42 -2.57
N GLY A 489 8.35 8.80 -2.03
CA GLY A 489 7.11 8.95 -2.79
C GLY A 489 7.16 10.11 -3.78
N LEU A 490 7.91 11.19 -3.48
CA LEU A 490 7.89 12.41 -4.27
C LEU A 490 8.36 12.20 -5.72
N PRO A 491 9.50 11.55 -6.01
CA PRO A 491 9.90 11.28 -7.40
C PRO A 491 8.86 10.45 -8.16
N PHE A 492 8.27 9.44 -7.52
CA PHE A 492 7.28 8.57 -8.16
C PHE A 492 5.95 9.28 -8.40
N SER A 493 5.62 10.29 -7.59
CA SER A 493 4.43 11.14 -7.79
C SER A 493 4.44 11.82 -9.17
N PHE A 494 5.61 12.31 -9.64
CA PHE A 494 5.77 12.88 -10.97
C PHE A 494 5.62 11.83 -12.07
N ILE A 495 6.08 10.59 -11.82
CA ILE A 495 5.90 9.46 -12.73
C ILE A 495 4.40 9.17 -12.94
N LEU A 496 3.58 9.22 -11.89
CA LEU A 496 2.13 9.06 -12.01
C LEU A 496 1.48 10.15 -12.89
N ALA A 497 1.92 11.40 -12.76
CA ALA A 497 1.47 12.47 -13.66
C ALA A 497 1.84 12.18 -15.12
N PHE A 498 3.06 11.69 -15.37
CA PHE A 498 3.47 11.25 -16.71
C PHE A 498 2.68 10.03 -17.20
N TYR A 499 2.26 9.11 -16.32
CA TYR A 499 1.40 7.99 -16.72
C TYR A 499 0.04 8.47 -17.21
N MET A 500 -0.59 9.43 -16.53
CA MET A 500 -1.85 10.01 -17.01
C MET A 500 -1.68 10.61 -18.41
N TRP A 501 -0.62 11.39 -18.62
CA TRP A 501 -0.35 12.01 -19.92
C TRP A 501 -0.02 10.99 -21.02
N GLY A 502 0.86 10.04 -20.72
CA GLY A 502 1.28 8.98 -21.64
C GLY A 502 0.12 8.07 -22.05
N LEU A 503 -0.68 7.63 -21.07
CA LEU A 503 -1.85 6.80 -21.30
C LEU A 503 -2.89 7.54 -22.15
N LEU A 504 -3.20 8.80 -21.85
CA LEU A 504 -4.13 9.59 -22.67
C LEU A 504 -3.64 9.75 -24.11
N LYS A 505 -2.34 10.02 -24.30
CA LYS A 505 -1.74 10.15 -25.64
C LYS A 505 -1.87 8.84 -26.43
N ALA A 506 -1.64 7.69 -25.79
CA ALA A 506 -1.72 6.39 -26.44
C ALA A 506 -3.17 5.95 -26.70
N LEU A 507 -4.10 6.21 -25.78
CA LEU A 507 -5.51 5.86 -25.96
C LEU A 507 -6.16 6.65 -27.10
N ARG A 508 -5.74 7.90 -27.33
CA ARG A 508 -6.23 8.71 -28.47
C ARG A 508 -5.83 8.16 -29.83
N THR A 509 -4.78 7.34 -29.90
CA THR A 509 -4.32 6.70 -31.13
C THR A 509 -4.66 5.21 -31.18
N ASP A 510 -5.45 4.71 -30.22
CA ASP A 510 -5.92 3.33 -30.23
C ASP A 510 -6.96 3.15 -31.36
N PRO A 511 -6.92 2.04 -32.13
CA PRO A 511 -7.91 1.78 -33.16
C PRO A 511 -9.36 1.77 -32.66
N ASP A 512 -9.57 1.39 -31.39
CA ASP A 512 -10.89 1.36 -30.76
C ASP A 512 -11.21 2.65 -29.98
N ALA A 513 -10.42 3.70 -30.18
CA ALA A 513 -10.74 5.02 -29.66
C ALA A 513 -12.04 5.54 -30.30
N PRO A 514 -12.88 6.30 -29.55
CA PRO A 514 -14.03 6.97 -30.14
C PRO A 514 -13.56 7.89 -31.28
N ARG A 515 -14.15 7.74 -32.47
CA ARG A 515 -13.90 8.64 -33.61
C ARG A 515 -14.38 10.04 -33.20
N ARG A 516 -13.52 11.04 -33.43
CA ARG A 516 -13.80 12.44 -33.12
C ARG A 516 -14.90 13.00 -34.00
#